data_AF-A0A258JRL0-F1
#
_entry.id   AF-A0A258JRL0-F1
#
_cell.length_a   1.000
_cell.length_b   1.000
_cell.length_c   1.000
_cell.angle_alpha   90.00
_cell.angle_beta   90.00
_cell.angle_gamma   90.00
#
_symmetry.space_group_name_H-M   'P 1'
#
loop_
_entity.id
_entity.type
_entity.pdbx_description
1 polymer ?
#
loop_
_entity_poly.entity_id
_entity_poly.type
_entity_poly.pdbx_seq_one_letter_code
_entity_poly.pdbx_strand_id
1 'polypeptide(L)'
;MSNTIFDFVGGTTGEWKVIKMSTLKGDSLPEITHIAKTSSSLIQGNEGIWTLKGIVSNLRYTEKAEKEKLIAIQEDLGRPLATQAAFIPLRKSAEWWNLAQDERRKIMEDSSKHTQTGLKYLPAIARKLFHSRDIGEAFDFLTWFEYALADEEAFEELLYTLRKTEEWNYVDREVDIRLLRG
;
A
#
# COMPACT_ATOMS: atom_id res chain seq x y z
N MET A 1 -9.34 -21.72 -4.88
CA MET A 1 -9.38 -20.61 -3.91
C MET A 1 -8.37 -19.59 -4.38
N SER A 2 -8.74 -18.32 -4.50
CA SER A 2 -7.77 -17.27 -4.79
C SER A 2 -6.80 -17.15 -3.61
N ASN A 3 -5.50 -17.12 -3.88
CA ASN A 3 -4.53 -16.90 -2.81
C ASN A 3 -4.66 -15.46 -2.29
N THR A 4 -4.76 -15.31 -0.98
CA THR A 4 -4.88 -14.01 -0.31
C THR A 4 -3.59 -13.58 0.36
N ILE A 5 -2.59 -14.46 0.45
CA ILE A 5 -1.31 -14.20 1.13
C ILE A 5 -0.23 -13.99 0.08
N PHE A 6 0.56 -12.94 0.27
CA PHE A 6 1.60 -12.54 -0.66
C PHE A 6 2.88 -12.19 0.08
N ASP A 7 4.02 -12.54 -0.52
CA ASP A 7 5.34 -12.06 -0.11
C ASP A 7 5.82 -10.96 -1.05
N PHE A 8 6.40 -9.93 -0.45
CA PHE A 8 7.15 -8.88 -1.12
C PHE A 8 8.61 -9.07 -0.75
N VAL A 9 9.36 -9.65 -1.68
CA VAL A 9 10.76 -10.01 -1.47
C VAL A 9 11.62 -8.92 -2.11
N GLY A 10 12.30 -8.15 -1.26
CA GLY A 10 13.29 -7.18 -1.68
C GLY A 10 14.66 -7.83 -1.83
N GLY A 11 15.30 -7.67 -2.99
CA GLY A 11 16.61 -8.27 -3.25
C GLY A 11 17.27 -7.73 -4.50
N THR A 12 18.05 -8.58 -5.17
CA THR A 12 18.76 -8.24 -6.40
C THR A 12 18.06 -8.75 -7.66
N THR A 13 16.94 -9.46 -7.52
CA THR A 13 16.13 -10.03 -8.60
C THR A 13 14.64 -9.82 -8.32
N GLY A 14 13.83 -9.77 -9.38
CA GLY A 14 12.39 -9.55 -9.29
C GLY A 14 11.82 -8.91 -10.56
N GLU A 15 10.50 -8.93 -10.70
CA GLU A 15 9.77 -8.31 -11.82
C GLU A 15 9.88 -6.78 -11.80
N TRP A 16 10.00 -6.19 -10.61
CA TRP A 16 9.96 -4.76 -10.43
C TRP A 16 11.33 -4.23 -10.05
N LYS A 17 11.91 -3.38 -10.89
CA LYS A 17 13.16 -2.70 -10.61
C LYS A 17 12.92 -1.49 -9.72
N VAL A 18 13.71 -1.33 -8.67
CA VAL A 18 13.67 -0.16 -7.79
C VAL A 18 14.30 1.03 -8.51
N ILE A 19 13.54 2.11 -8.65
CA ILE A 19 14.03 3.38 -9.20
C ILE A 19 14.37 4.38 -8.10
N LYS A 20 13.66 4.31 -6.97
CA LYS A 20 13.91 5.15 -5.79
C LYS A 20 13.37 4.49 -4.54
N MET A 21 14.09 4.61 -3.45
CA MET A 21 13.69 4.18 -2.12
C MET A 21 13.89 5.35 -1.16
N SER A 22 12.89 5.68 -0.35
CA SER A 22 12.94 6.82 0.57
C SER A 22 12.25 6.48 1.88
N THR A 23 12.99 6.58 2.97
CA THR A 23 12.39 6.46 4.31
C THR A 23 11.83 7.79 4.72
N LEU A 24 10.52 7.88 4.89
CA LEU A 24 9.84 9.12 5.26
C LEU A 24 9.67 9.27 6.78
N LYS A 25 9.51 8.15 7.48
CA LYS A 25 9.40 8.12 8.94
C LYS A 25 9.83 6.77 9.51
N GLY A 26 10.41 6.80 10.71
CA GLY A 26 10.85 5.61 11.44
C GLY A 26 12.06 4.93 10.80
N ASP A 27 12.24 3.65 11.13
CA ASP A 27 13.39 2.87 10.68
C ASP A 27 13.32 2.56 9.18
N SER A 28 14.45 2.69 8.49
CA SER A 28 14.56 2.32 7.08
C SER A 28 14.47 0.80 6.88
N LEU A 29 14.35 0.41 5.61
CA LEU A 29 14.61 -0.96 5.16
C LEU A 29 15.98 -0.98 4.45
N PRO A 30 16.70 -2.12 4.46
CA PRO A 30 17.92 -2.27 3.68
C PRO A 30 17.69 -2.00 2.18
N GLU A 31 18.67 -1.39 1.53
CA GLU A 31 18.64 -1.10 0.09
C GLU A 31 18.54 -2.38 -0.76
N ILE A 32 17.77 -2.30 -1.84
CA ILE A 32 17.48 -3.39 -2.77
C ILE A 32 17.45 -2.84 -4.20
N THR A 33 17.65 -3.69 -5.20
CA THR A 33 17.55 -3.28 -6.61
C THR A 33 16.26 -3.76 -7.27
N HIS A 34 15.61 -4.79 -6.72
CA HIS A 34 14.39 -5.37 -7.26
C HIS A 34 13.44 -5.83 -6.16
N ILE A 35 12.14 -5.85 -6.49
CA ILE A 35 11.08 -6.47 -5.70
C ILE A 35 10.41 -7.57 -6.52
N ALA A 36 10.24 -8.73 -5.91
CA ALA A 36 9.32 -9.77 -6.38
C ALA A 36 8.08 -9.79 -5.50
N LYS A 37 6.90 -9.76 -6.11
CA LYS A 37 5.61 -9.93 -5.44
C LYS A 37 5.05 -11.31 -5.80
N THR A 38 4.99 -12.22 -4.85
CA THR A 38 4.62 -13.61 -5.11
C THR A 38 3.46 -14.06 -4.24
N SER A 39 2.59 -14.88 -4.82
CA SER A 39 1.54 -15.63 -4.13
C SER A 39 2.21 -16.61 -3.14
N SER A 40 1.81 -16.60 -1.87
CA SER A 40 2.53 -17.31 -0.78
C SER A 40 1.60 -17.97 0.26
N SER A 41 2.15 -18.49 1.36
CA SER A 41 1.42 -19.04 2.51
C SER A 41 1.89 -18.37 3.81
N LEU A 42 1.32 -18.75 4.97
CA LEU A 42 1.83 -18.27 6.27
C LEU A 42 3.17 -18.90 6.68
N ILE A 43 3.58 -19.97 6.00
CA ILE A 43 4.89 -20.59 6.24
C ILE A 43 5.96 -19.59 5.77
N GLN A 44 6.97 -19.40 6.60
CA GLN A 44 8.09 -18.51 6.29
C GLN A 44 8.86 -19.07 5.07
N GLY A 45 9.05 -18.24 4.04
CA GLY A 45 9.68 -18.64 2.79
C GLY A 45 10.26 -17.46 2.00
N ASN A 46 11.34 -17.78 1.27
CA ASN A 46 12.21 -16.98 0.40
C ASN A 46 12.96 -15.80 1.04
N GLU A 47 14.28 -15.98 1.12
CA GLU A 47 15.27 -15.04 1.65
C GLU A 47 15.78 -14.13 0.52
N GLY A 48 15.13 -12.97 0.37
CA GLY A 48 15.79 -11.80 -0.18
C GLY A 48 16.68 -11.13 0.86
N ILE A 49 17.07 -9.88 0.59
CA ILE A 49 17.68 -9.01 1.60
C ILE A 49 16.66 -8.72 2.71
N TRP A 50 15.38 -8.60 2.35
CA TRP A 50 14.26 -8.60 3.27
C TRP A 50 13.01 -9.17 2.59
N THR A 51 12.08 -9.65 3.41
CA THR A 51 10.77 -10.14 2.96
C THR A 51 9.69 -9.56 3.87
N LEU A 52 8.63 -9.02 3.28
CA LEU A 52 7.43 -8.57 3.99
C LEU A 52 6.23 -9.39 3.52
N LYS A 53 5.48 -9.96 4.45
CA LYS A 53 4.27 -10.74 4.13
C LYS A 53 3.02 -9.90 4.34
N GLY A 54 2.05 -10.04 3.44
CA GLY A 54 0.78 -9.32 3.52
C GLY A 54 -0.42 -10.16 3.11
N ILE A 55 -1.57 -9.86 3.70
CA ILE A 55 -2.83 -10.57 3.47
C ILE A 55 -3.88 -9.62 2.89
N VAL A 56 -4.43 -9.97 1.73
CA VAL A 56 -5.64 -9.33 1.21
C VAL A 56 -6.82 -9.74 2.10
N SER A 57 -7.43 -8.77 2.77
CA SER A 57 -8.50 -8.99 3.76
C SER A 57 -9.82 -8.32 3.34
N ASN A 58 -10.85 -8.47 4.16
CA ASN A 58 -12.11 -7.76 4.00
C ASN A 58 -11.95 -6.25 4.28
N LEU A 59 -12.87 -5.45 3.72
CA LEU A 59 -12.94 -4.01 3.98
C LEU A 59 -13.20 -3.74 5.46
N ARG A 60 -12.46 -2.77 6.03
CA ARG A 60 -12.52 -2.42 7.46
C ARG A 60 -13.26 -1.11 7.76
N TYR A 61 -13.22 -0.15 6.83
CA TYR A 61 -13.78 1.19 7.02
C TYR A 61 -14.79 1.59 5.93
N THR A 62 -14.72 0.95 4.77
CA THR A 62 -15.53 1.32 3.60
C THR A 62 -16.99 0.95 3.80
N GLU A 63 -17.87 1.93 3.70
CA GLU A 63 -19.31 1.73 3.72
C GLU A 63 -19.83 1.24 2.36
N LYS A 64 -21.08 0.78 2.32
CA LYS A 64 -21.68 0.20 1.11
C LYS A 64 -21.64 1.17 -0.09
N ALA A 65 -22.05 2.42 0.11
CA ALA A 65 -22.09 3.41 -0.99
C ALA A 65 -20.69 3.75 -1.52
N GLU A 66 -19.68 3.76 -0.65
CA GLU A 66 -18.27 3.97 -1.03
C GLU A 66 -17.74 2.78 -1.82
N LYS A 67 -18.05 1.55 -1.36
CA LYS A 67 -17.69 0.32 -2.04
C LYS A 67 -18.27 0.25 -3.45
N GLU A 68 -19.55 0.61 -3.61
CA GLU A 68 -20.22 0.61 -4.92
C GLU A 68 -19.54 1.58 -5.90
N LYS A 69 -19.18 2.79 -5.45
CA LYS A 69 -18.42 3.75 -6.25
C LYS A 69 -17.03 3.22 -6.62
N LEU A 70 -16.33 2.60 -5.68
CA LEU A 70 -15.01 2.03 -5.92
C LEU A 70 -15.06 0.92 -6.98
N ILE A 71 -15.98 -0.03 -6.84
CA ILE A 71 -16.13 -1.14 -7.79
C ILE A 71 -16.46 -0.64 -9.20
N ALA A 72 -17.23 0.44 -9.32
CA ALA A 72 -17.62 0.98 -10.61
C ALA A 72 -16.48 1.63 -11.41
N ILE A 73 -15.37 2.02 -10.74
CA ILE A 73 -14.31 2.86 -11.36
C ILE A 73 -12.93 2.21 -11.24
N GLN A 74 -12.66 1.45 -10.18
CA GLN A 74 -11.32 0.91 -9.94
C GLN A 74 -10.95 -0.11 -11.03
N GLU A 75 -9.71 -0.01 -11.53
CA GLU A 75 -9.13 -1.03 -12.37
C GLU A 75 -8.22 -1.98 -11.58
N ASP A 76 -7.99 -3.16 -12.15
CA ASP A 76 -7.11 -4.16 -11.58
C ASP A 76 -5.62 -3.82 -11.80
N LEU A 77 -4.77 -4.52 -11.04
CA LEU A 77 -3.33 -4.54 -11.25
C LEU A 77 -2.97 -5.29 -12.54
N GLY A 78 -1.77 -5.08 -13.06
CA GLY A 78 -1.23 -5.78 -14.23
C GLY A 78 -1.67 -5.21 -15.57
N ARG A 79 -2.21 -3.98 -15.60
CA ARG A 79 -2.55 -3.31 -16.87
C ARG A 79 -1.28 -3.18 -17.74
N PRO A 80 -1.36 -3.42 -19.07
CA PRO A 80 -0.19 -3.33 -19.94
C PRO A 80 0.49 -1.96 -19.93
N LEU A 81 -0.28 -0.88 -19.79
CA LEU A 81 0.24 0.49 -19.74
C LEU A 81 0.72 0.90 -18.33
N ALA A 82 0.36 0.15 -17.28
CA ALA A 82 0.78 0.45 -15.92
C ALA A 82 2.18 -0.11 -15.65
N THR A 83 3.19 0.58 -16.16
CA THR A 83 4.60 0.20 -16.05
C THR A 83 5.30 0.80 -14.84
N GLN A 84 4.69 1.79 -14.18
CA GLN A 84 5.16 2.35 -12.91
C GLN A 84 4.40 1.73 -11.74
N ALA A 85 5.09 1.58 -10.61
CA ALA A 85 4.46 1.19 -9.37
C ALA A 85 5.07 1.89 -8.16
N ALA A 86 4.29 1.91 -7.09
CA ALA A 86 4.77 2.29 -5.77
C ALA A 86 4.40 1.21 -4.76
N PHE A 87 5.40 0.78 -4.01
CA PHE A 87 5.23 -0.08 -2.85
C PHE A 87 5.52 0.74 -1.59
N ILE A 88 4.49 0.93 -0.78
CA ILE A 88 4.56 1.77 0.42
C ILE A 88 4.12 0.95 1.64
N PRO A 89 5.06 0.26 2.31
CA PRO A 89 4.85 -0.29 3.64
C PRO A 89 4.63 0.82 4.67
N LEU A 90 3.59 0.69 5.48
CA LEU A 90 3.26 1.67 6.51
C LEU A 90 2.82 1.02 7.82
N ARG A 91 3.20 1.65 8.93
CA ARG A 91 2.80 1.28 10.29
C ARG A 91 2.14 2.47 10.96
N LYS A 92 1.05 2.20 11.68
CA LYS A 92 0.38 3.17 12.54
C LYS A 92 0.79 2.97 13.99
N SER A 93 0.79 4.07 14.75
CA SER A 93 1.19 4.11 16.15
C SER A 93 0.27 3.27 17.04
N ALA A 94 0.76 2.95 18.24
CA ALA A 94 -0.06 2.29 19.27
C ALA A 94 -1.32 3.09 19.63
N GLU A 95 -1.22 4.43 19.62
CA GLU A 95 -2.36 5.33 19.88
C GLU A 95 -3.50 5.07 18.88
N TRP A 96 -3.19 4.93 17.59
CA TRP A 96 -4.18 4.57 16.58
C TRP A 96 -4.88 3.26 16.88
N TRP A 97 -4.10 2.24 17.27
CA TRP A 97 -4.65 0.91 17.52
C TRP A 97 -5.43 0.80 18.84
N ASN A 98 -5.26 1.75 19.75
CA ASN A 98 -6.06 1.87 20.97
C ASN A 98 -7.40 2.58 20.75
N LEU A 99 -7.58 3.30 19.63
CA LEU A 99 -8.85 3.90 19.27
C LEU A 99 -9.91 2.85 18.93
N ALA A 100 -11.14 3.13 19.35
CA ALA A 100 -12.31 2.35 18.96
C ALA A 100 -12.54 2.42 17.44
N GLN A 101 -13.37 1.50 16.94
CA GLN A 101 -13.60 1.36 15.50
C GLN A 101 -14.27 2.59 14.88
N ASP A 102 -15.22 3.20 15.59
CA ASP A 102 -15.92 4.43 15.21
C ASP A 102 -14.98 5.63 15.22
N GLU A 103 -14.12 5.75 16.23
CA GLU A 103 -13.09 6.80 16.29
C GLU A 103 -12.13 6.72 15.10
N ARG A 104 -11.62 5.52 14.79
CA ARG A 104 -10.78 5.29 13.60
C ARG A 104 -11.52 5.62 12.32
N ARG A 105 -12.78 5.19 12.17
CA ARG A 105 -13.58 5.46 10.96
C ARG A 105 -13.83 6.96 10.77
N LYS A 106 -14.08 7.70 11.85
CA LYS A 106 -14.22 9.16 11.82
C LYS A 106 -12.94 9.82 11.32
N ILE A 107 -11.78 9.43 11.83
CA ILE A 107 -10.51 9.99 11.38
C ILE A 107 -10.21 9.63 9.92
N MET A 108 -10.40 8.37 9.52
CA MET A 108 -10.15 7.88 8.15
C MET A 108 -10.91 8.69 7.09
N GLU A 109 -12.20 8.93 7.29
CA GLU A 109 -13.04 9.49 6.22
C GLU A 109 -13.70 10.81 6.59
N ASP A 110 -14.18 10.98 7.82
CA ASP A 110 -14.91 12.21 8.17
C ASP A 110 -13.94 13.38 8.27
N SER A 111 -12.78 13.17 8.89
CA SER A 111 -11.68 14.13 8.94
C SER A 111 -10.79 14.09 7.69
N SER A 112 -10.30 12.90 7.33
CA SER A 112 -9.21 12.77 6.33
C SER A 112 -9.69 12.55 4.90
N LYS A 113 -10.97 12.25 4.69
CA LYS A 113 -11.56 12.02 3.36
C LYS A 113 -10.75 11.02 2.54
N HIS A 114 -10.23 9.95 3.16
CA HIS A 114 -9.29 9.02 2.53
C HIS A 114 -9.87 8.40 1.25
N THR A 115 -11.07 7.82 1.34
CA THR A 115 -11.72 7.15 0.20
C THR A 115 -12.15 8.18 -0.83
N GLN A 116 -12.74 9.31 -0.39
CA GLN A 116 -13.16 10.37 -1.30
C GLN A 116 -11.98 10.98 -2.08
N THR A 117 -10.82 11.16 -1.43
CA THR A 117 -9.60 11.64 -2.08
C THR A 117 -9.10 10.62 -3.09
N GLY A 118 -8.96 9.36 -2.70
CA GLY A 118 -8.50 8.29 -3.58
C GLY A 118 -9.39 8.08 -4.81
N LEU A 119 -10.71 8.27 -4.68
CA LEU A 119 -11.66 8.17 -5.80
C LEU A 119 -11.34 9.12 -6.96
N LYS A 120 -10.74 10.29 -6.70
CA LYS A 120 -10.39 11.27 -7.74
C LYS A 120 -9.30 10.79 -8.70
N TYR A 121 -8.52 9.81 -8.27
CA TYR A 121 -7.36 9.29 -9.01
C TYR A 121 -7.66 7.94 -9.69
N LEU A 122 -8.91 7.48 -9.63
CA LEU A 122 -9.37 6.32 -10.39
C LEU A 122 -9.94 6.78 -11.74
N PRO A 123 -9.77 5.99 -12.83
CA PRO A 123 -9.14 4.66 -12.91
C PRO A 123 -7.62 4.68 -13.06
N ALA A 124 -7.00 5.85 -13.19
CA ALA A 124 -5.57 6.00 -13.51
C ALA A 124 -4.66 5.21 -12.54
N ILE A 125 -4.93 5.28 -11.24
CA ILE A 125 -4.14 4.60 -10.20
C ILE A 125 -4.83 3.32 -9.73
N ALA A 126 -4.33 2.16 -10.16
CA ALA A 126 -4.78 0.88 -9.62
C ALA A 126 -4.13 0.66 -8.24
N ARG A 127 -4.85 0.04 -7.31
CA ARG A 127 -4.34 -0.18 -5.95
C ARG A 127 -4.72 -1.52 -5.35
N LYS A 128 -3.86 -2.02 -4.46
CA LYS A 128 -4.14 -3.17 -3.61
C LYS A 128 -3.59 -2.94 -2.21
N LEU A 129 -4.40 -3.29 -1.22
CA LEU A 129 -4.06 -3.21 0.20
C LEU A 129 -3.83 -4.62 0.75
N PHE A 130 -2.75 -4.77 1.51
CA PHE A 130 -2.42 -5.98 2.25
C PHE A 130 -2.27 -5.64 3.73
N HIS A 131 -2.87 -6.45 4.59
CA HIS A 131 -2.76 -6.34 6.04
C HIS A 131 -1.67 -7.28 6.55
N SER A 132 -0.83 -6.79 7.45
CA SER A 132 0.34 -7.52 7.95
C SER A 132 0.52 -7.42 9.47
N ARG A 133 -0.16 -6.47 10.14
CA ARG A 133 -0.12 -6.32 11.60
C ARG A 133 -0.41 -7.62 12.35
N ASP A 134 -1.54 -8.26 12.03
CA ASP A 134 -2.07 -9.40 12.80
C ASP A 134 -1.25 -10.69 12.59
N ILE A 135 -0.29 -10.69 11.66
CA ILE A 135 0.68 -11.78 11.45
C ILE A 135 2.08 -11.46 11.98
N GLY A 136 2.24 -10.36 12.74
CA GLY A 136 3.47 -10.04 13.46
C GLY A 136 4.57 -9.38 12.61
N GLU A 137 4.22 -8.84 11.44
CA GLU A 137 5.15 -8.13 10.57
C GLU A 137 5.55 -6.76 11.15
N ALA A 138 6.66 -6.22 10.65
CA ALA A 138 7.20 -4.94 11.12
C ALA A 138 6.41 -3.70 10.64
N PHE A 139 5.47 -3.90 9.70
CA PHE A 139 4.53 -2.91 9.18
C PHE A 139 3.10 -3.41 9.35
N ASP A 140 2.15 -2.50 9.47
CA ASP A 140 0.74 -2.87 9.64
C ASP A 140 0.03 -3.14 8.31
N PHE A 141 0.43 -2.37 7.29
CA PHE A 141 -0.11 -2.47 5.96
C PHE A 141 1.01 -2.40 4.93
N LEU A 142 0.84 -3.14 3.86
CA LEU A 142 1.64 -3.04 2.66
C LEU A 142 0.72 -2.52 1.57
N THR A 143 0.98 -1.33 1.04
CA THR A 143 0.16 -0.73 -0.01
C THR A 143 0.88 -0.78 -1.34
N TRP A 144 0.16 -1.18 -2.38
CA TRP A 144 0.71 -1.38 -3.72
C TRP A 144 -0.13 -0.61 -4.73
N PHE A 145 0.53 0.23 -5.52
CA PHE A 145 -0.08 1.05 -6.55
C PHE A 145 0.57 0.78 -7.90
N GLU A 146 -0.21 0.77 -8.97
CA GLU A 146 0.27 0.63 -10.35
C GLU A 146 -0.41 1.66 -11.25
N TYR A 147 0.39 2.34 -12.07
CA TYR A 147 -0.05 3.45 -12.91
C TYR A 147 0.82 3.61 -14.16
N ALA A 148 0.32 4.32 -15.17
CA ALA A 148 1.11 4.64 -16.35
C ALA A 148 2.09 5.78 -16.04
N LEU A 149 3.17 5.90 -16.82
CA LEU A 149 4.12 7.00 -16.69
C LEU A 149 3.44 8.39 -16.78
N ALA A 150 2.40 8.52 -17.61
CA ALA A 150 1.65 9.77 -17.76
C ALA A 150 0.87 10.18 -16.50
N ASP A 151 0.63 9.25 -15.57
CA ASP A 151 -0.15 9.48 -14.34
C ASP A 151 0.74 9.70 -13.11
N GLU A 152 2.08 9.78 -13.27
CA GLU A 152 3.02 9.91 -12.16
C GLU A 152 2.78 11.17 -11.33
N GLU A 153 2.56 12.33 -11.97
CA GLU A 153 2.26 13.58 -11.25
C GLU A 153 0.98 13.49 -10.43
N ALA A 154 -0.06 12.84 -10.98
CA ALA A 154 -1.32 12.63 -10.28
C ALA A 154 -1.13 11.71 -9.07
N PHE A 155 -0.29 10.69 -9.19
CA PHE A 155 0.05 9.83 -8.07
C PHE A 155 0.83 10.57 -6.96
N GLU A 156 1.78 11.43 -7.31
CA GLU A 156 2.50 12.25 -6.33
C GLU A 156 1.56 13.24 -5.61
N GLU A 157 0.60 13.84 -6.32
CA GLU A 157 -0.42 14.70 -5.72
C GLU A 157 -1.32 13.92 -4.74
N LEU A 158 -1.72 12.69 -5.08
CA LEU A 158 -2.47 11.81 -4.20
C LEU A 158 -1.71 11.58 -2.88
N LEU A 159 -0.44 11.18 -2.95
CA LEU A 159 0.35 10.91 -1.75
C LEU A 159 0.59 12.19 -0.94
N TYR A 160 0.88 13.30 -1.60
CA TYR A 160 1.03 14.60 -0.94
C TYR A 160 -0.23 14.99 -0.17
N THR A 161 -1.39 14.78 -0.78
CA THR A 161 -2.69 15.10 -0.16
C THR A 161 -2.94 14.20 1.05
N LEU A 162 -2.76 12.89 0.91
CA LEU A 162 -2.96 11.93 2.01
C LEU A 162 -2.01 12.19 3.19
N ARG A 163 -0.73 12.47 2.92
CA ARG A 163 0.30 12.74 3.94
C ARG A 163 0.04 14.00 4.77
N LYS A 164 -0.88 14.87 4.34
CA LYS A 164 -1.28 16.09 5.06
C LYS A 164 -2.55 15.91 5.90
N THR A 165 -3.18 14.74 5.86
CA THR A 165 -4.42 14.48 6.58
C THR A 165 -4.19 14.19 8.06
N GLU A 166 -5.25 14.29 8.86
CA GLU A 166 -5.22 13.91 10.28
C GLU A 166 -4.82 12.42 10.46
N GLU A 167 -5.27 11.54 9.56
CA GLU A 167 -4.91 10.13 9.57
C GLU A 167 -3.40 9.92 9.58
N TRP A 168 -2.66 10.73 8.81
CA TRP A 168 -1.22 10.56 8.66
C TRP A 168 -0.41 10.96 9.89
N ASN A 169 -1.01 11.71 10.83
CA ASN A 169 -0.38 11.99 12.13
C ASN A 169 -0.13 10.70 12.93
N TYR A 170 -0.93 9.65 12.66
CA TYR A 170 -0.80 8.35 13.31
C TYR A 170 0.14 7.39 12.59
N VAL A 171 0.66 7.72 11.41
CA VAL A 171 1.68 6.89 10.75
C VAL A 171 3.00 7.12 11.46
N ASP A 172 3.64 6.06 11.95
CA ASP A 172 4.90 6.14 12.70
C ASP A 172 6.10 5.50 12.00
N ARG A 173 5.84 4.71 10.94
CA ARG A 173 6.86 4.18 10.04
C ARG A 173 6.33 4.14 8.62
N GLU A 174 7.07 4.70 7.67
CA GLU A 174 6.69 4.73 6.25
C GLU A 174 7.95 4.71 5.38
N VAL A 175 7.99 3.75 4.47
CA VAL A 175 9.01 3.65 3.43
C VAL A 175 8.33 3.73 2.08
N ASP A 176 8.82 4.62 1.23
CA ASP A 176 8.28 4.84 -0.11
C ASP A 176 9.25 4.25 -1.15
N ILE A 177 8.82 3.18 -1.84
CA ILE A 177 9.61 2.48 -2.86
C ILE A 177 8.94 2.62 -4.22
N ARG A 178 9.59 3.35 -5.12
CA ARG A 178 9.17 3.56 -6.51
C ARG A 178 9.79 2.49 -7.39
N LEU A 179 8.99 1.97 -8.32
CA LEU A 179 9.29 0.78 -9.08
C LEU A 179 8.96 0.96 -10.56
N LEU A 180 9.76 0.34 -11.42
CA LEU A 180 9.51 0.21 -12.84
C LEU A 180 9.38 -1.29 -13.19
N ARG A 181 8.37 -1.66 -13.97
CA ARG A 181 8.23 -3.03 -14.46
C ARG A 181 9.33 -3.33 -15.48
N GLY A 182 10.05 -4.44 -15.27
CA GLY A 182 11.09 -4.94 -16.18
C GLY A 182 10.56 -5.52 -17.48
#